data_AF-A0A929DSD3-F1
#
_entry.id   AF-A0A929DSD3-F1
#
_cell.length_a   1.000
_cell.length_b   1.000
_cell.length_c   1.000
_cell.angle_alpha   90.00
_cell.angle_beta   90.00
_cell.angle_gamma   90.00
#
_symmetry.space_group_name_H-M   'P 1'
#
loop_
_entity.id
_entity.type
_entity.pdbx_description
1 polymer ?
#
loop_
_entity_poly.entity_id
_entity_poly.type
_entity_poly.pdbx_seq_one_letter_code
_entity_poly.pdbx_strand_id
1 'polypeptide(L)'
;MYDVKRSVDELVKELSNLLPKLFGRKLSPRASALLPQELYGKAEELLLLQKKAEGMRFKDLTKVEAIWLLEQIDKGVHLLIDDVPAEQRGLDWLLERLHALIAPIAGISYLSETSYQEYRDSLFDLAHTICKYSLEQGDQLTDFLNDVDQDLDASVAMGQMFMTRLMKDYRFLDGELGRSTSATMRRYTRIYGDLSGYFEKSIRVIVGLLDILDGMKPDYRKIKRTTLAANVGRVRKSAYAILSGMIDTTIRNAIAHKSDYFDPVKKTVEFPNLTQARSFSCQEFLCQTRELSALVLALTQFRLILSFDQLSLFKLILEKLETEP
;
A
#
# COMPACT_ATOMS: atom_id res chain seq x y z
N MET A 1 20.60 -15.04 -12.32
CA MET A 1 19.51 -14.88 -13.32
C MET A 1 18.28 -15.72 -12.99
N TYR A 2 18.39 -16.78 -12.17
CA TYR A 2 17.48 -17.01 -11.04
C TYR A 2 17.56 -15.74 -10.14
N ASP A 3 16.52 -15.09 -9.61
CA ASP A 3 15.23 -15.59 -9.14
C ASP A 3 14.16 -14.46 -9.08
N VAL A 4 14.08 -13.56 -10.08
CA VAL A 4 13.10 -12.43 -10.11
C VAL A 4 11.65 -12.91 -10.09
N LYS A 5 11.40 -14.07 -10.72
CA LYS A 5 10.11 -14.74 -10.71
C LYS A 5 9.75 -15.22 -9.30
N ARG A 6 10.74 -15.73 -8.57
CA ARG A 6 10.57 -16.24 -7.22
C ARG A 6 10.39 -15.12 -6.21
N SER A 7 11.18 -14.04 -6.25
CA SER A 7 11.07 -12.96 -5.27
C SER A 7 9.72 -12.22 -5.34
N VAL A 8 9.14 -11.99 -6.52
CA VAL A 8 7.83 -11.32 -6.63
C VAL A 8 6.65 -12.29 -6.46
N ASP A 9 6.75 -13.53 -6.95
CA ASP A 9 5.71 -14.54 -6.71
C ASP A 9 5.71 -14.99 -5.23
N GLU A 10 6.87 -15.03 -4.56
CA GLU A 10 7.02 -15.19 -3.11
C GLU A 10 6.47 -13.98 -2.38
N LEU A 11 6.79 -12.74 -2.78
CA LEU A 11 6.20 -11.54 -2.18
C LEU A 11 4.68 -11.55 -2.27
N VAL A 12 4.10 -11.91 -3.41
CA VAL A 12 2.63 -11.97 -3.57
C VAL A 12 2.03 -13.15 -2.81
N LYS A 13 2.68 -14.31 -2.77
CA LYS A 13 2.22 -15.48 -2.03
C LYS A 13 2.33 -15.26 -0.52
N GLU A 14 3.47 -14.75 -0.07
CA GLU A 14 3.74 -14.33 1.31
C GLU A 14 2.78 -13.23 1.70
N LEU A 15 2.59 -12.15 0.93
CA LEU A 15 1.59 -11.12 1.22
C LEU A 15 0.17 -11.67 1.19
N SER A 16 -0.20 -12.53 0.24
CA SER A 16 -1.54 -13.13 0.23
C SER A 16 -1.78 -14.09 1.41
N ASN A 17 -0.70 -14.61 2.02
CA ASN A 17 -0.73 -15.48 3.19
C ASN A 17 -0.58 -14.69 4.51
N LEU A 18 0.20 -13.62 4.53
CA LEU A 18 0.53 -12.76 5.67
C LEU A 18 -0.52 -11.66 5.83
N LEU A 19 -1.07 -11.09 4.76
CA LEU A 19 -2.08 -10.02 4.86
C LEU A 19 -3.35 -10.48 5.60
N PRO A 20 -3.92 -11.68 5.34
CA PRO A 20 -5.04 -12.18 6.14
C PRO A 20 -4.66 -12.51 7.59
N LYS A 21 -3.40 -12.90 7.84
CA LYS A 21 -2.86 -13.26 9.16
C LYS A 21 -2.44 -12.04 10.00
N LEU A 22 -2.02 -10.93 9.38
CA LEU A 22 -1.48 -9.72 10.02
C LEU A 22 -2.48 -8.55 10.11
N PHE A 23 -3.54 -8.54 9.30
CA PHE A 23 -4.47 -7.40 9.24
C PHE A 23 -5.90 -7.72 9.67
N GLY A 24 -6.16 -8.95 10.09
CA GLY A 24 -7.35 -9.31 10.85
C GLY A 24 -8.66 -8.90 10.26
N ARG A 25 -8.95 -9.56 9.15
CA ARG A 25 -10.30 -9.67 8.64
C ARG A 25 -10.72 -11.12 8.66
N LYS A 26 -12.02 -11.33 8.89
CA LYS A 26 -12.68 -12.61 8.71
C LYS A 26 -12.27 -13.17 7.36
N LEU A 27 -11.57 -14.30 7.36
CA LEU A 27 -11.36 -15.11 6.18
C LEU A 27 -12.72 -15.26 5.50
N SER A 28 -12.79 -15.09 4.17
CA SER A 28 -14.03 -15.37 3.45
C SER A 28 -14.55 -16.75 3.89
N PRO A 29 -15.86 -17.02 3.94
CA PRO A 29 -16.36 -18.34 4.37
C PRO A 29 -15.68 -19.52 3.65
N ARG A 30 -15.20 -19.28 2.42
CA ARG A 30 -14.40 -20.20 1.60
C ARG A 30 -12.95 -20.40 2.08
N ALA A 31 -12.31 -19.37 2.63
CA ALA A 31 -10.97 -19.44 3.22
C ALA A 31 -11.02 -19.88 4.71
N SER A 32 -12.08 -19.54 5.44
CA SER A 32 -12.39 -20.08 6.78
C SER A 32 -12.63 -21.59 6.77
N ALA A 33 -13.14 -22.16 5.68
CA ALA A 33 -13.33 -23.60 5.53
C ALA A 33 -12.02 -24.38 5.33
N LEU A 34 -10.91 -23.69 5.05
CA LEU A 34 -9.59 -24.29 4.77
C LEU A 34 -8.60 -24.18 5.94
N LEU A 35 -8.93 -23.40 6.97
CA LEU A 35 -8.11 -23.27 8.18
C LEU A 35 -8.77 -24.03 9.34
N PRO A 36 -8.02 -24.87 10.08
CA PRO A 36 -8.48 -25.44 11.34
C PRO A 36 -9.09 -24.37 12.25
N GLN A 37 -10.25 -24.66 12.84
CA GLN A 37 -11.02 -23.73 13.67
C GLN A 37 -10.19 -23.11 14.83
N GLU A 38 -9.22 -23.86 15.34
CA GLU A 38 -8.27 -23.42 16.36
C GLU A 38 -7.28 -22.35 15.85
N LEU A 39 -6.82 -22.45 14.60
CA LEU A 39 -5.92 -21.45 13.99
C LEU A 39 -6.67 -20.15 13.68
N TYR A 40 -7.96 -20.23 13.39
CA TYR A 40 -8.82 -19.07 13.21
C TYR A 40 -8.98 -18.28 14.51
N GLY A 41 -9.29 -18.96 15.62
CA GLY A 41 -9.39 -18.33 16.94
C GLY A 41 -8.07 -17.69 17.40
N LYS A 42 -6.94 -18.37 17.16
CA LYS A 42 -5.60 -17.87 17.48
C LYS A 42 -5.18 -16.67 16.63
N ALA A 43 -5.56 -16.65 15.35
CA ALA A 43 -5.32 -15.49 14.49
C ALA A 43 -6.16 -14.28 14.96
N GLU A 44 -7.46 -14.47 15.21
CA GLU A 44 -8.31 -13.41 15.77
C GLU A 44 -7.77 -12.88 17.10
N GLU A 45 -7.23 -13.75 17.96
CA GLU A 45 -6.59 -13.36 19.22
C GLU A 45 -5.31 -12.53 18.99
N LEU A 46 -4.42 -12.95 18.09
CA LEU A 46 -3.22 -12.19 17.72
C LEU A 46 -3.58 -10.80 17.15
N LEU A 47 -4.64 -10.73 16.36
CA LEU A 47 -5.13 -9.51 15.76
C LEU A 47 -5.82 -8.60 16.77
N LEU A 48 -6.48 -9.18 17.75
CA LEU A 48 -7.05 -8.44 18.87
C LEU A 48 -5.92 -7.90 19.77
N LEU A 49 -4.86 -8.66 19.97
CA LEU A 49 -3.66 -8.25 20.71
C LEU A 49 -2.89 -7.17 19.96
N GLN A 50 -2.74 -7.30 18.64
CA GLN A 50 -2.15 -6.28 17.78
C GLN A 50 -3.01 -5.02 17.76
N LYS A 51 -4.34 -5.10 17.59
CA LYS A 51 -5.23 -3.94 17.65
C LYS A 51 -5.23 -3.29 19.04
N LYS A 52 -5.12 -4.10 20.10
CA LYS A 52 -4.91 -3.59 21.47
C LYS A 52 -3.57 -2.87 21.57
N ALA A 53 -2.49 -3.42 21.02
CA ALA A 53 -1.18 -2.77 20.97
C ALA A 53 -1.21 -1.47 20.15
N GLU A 54 -1.94 -1.46 19.03
CA GLU A 54 -2.10 -0.31 18.13
C GLU A 54 -2.99 0.80 18.73
N GLY A 55 -3.96 0.44 19.59
CA GLY A 55 -4.87 1.36 20.28
C GLY A 55 -4.53 1.64 21.74
N MET A 56 -3.44 1.07 22.27
CA MET A 56 -3.00 1.38 23.62
C MET A 56 -2.21 2.69 23.59
N ARG A 57 -2.63 3.65 24.42
CA ARG A 57 -1.78 4.79 24.77
C ARG A 57 -0.60 4.25 25.54
N PHE A 58 0.56 4.16 24.91
CA PHE A 58 1.77 3.58 25.51
C PHE A 58 2.22 4.24 26.80
N LYS A 59 1.81 5.49 27.03
CA LYS A 59 2.05 6.20 28.30
C LYS A 59 1.32 5.58 29.48
N ASP A 60 0.28 4.78 29.23
CA ASP A 60 -0.58 4.16 30.23
C ASP A 60 -0.25 2.66 30.44
N LEU A 61 0.69 2.10 29.66
CA LEU A 61 1.11 0.70 29.75
C LEU A 61 2.11 0.51 30.90
N THR A 62 1.79 -0.37 31.85
CA THR A 62 2.76 -0.77 32.86
C THR A 62 3.82 -1.71 32.25
N LYS A 63 5.01 -1.76 32.85
CA LYS A 63 6.08 -2.69 32.47
C LYS A 63 5.61 -4.15 32.41
N VAL A 64 4.74 -4.55 33.35
CA VAL A 64 4.19 -5.91 33.41
C VAL A 64 3.25 -6.20 32.24
N GLU A 65 2.36 -5.26 31.91
CA GLU A 65 1.44 -5.40 30.77
C GLU A 65 2.20 -5.41 29.44
N ALA A 66 3.24 -4.59 29.32
CA ALA A 66 4.13 -4.54 28.17
C ALA A 66 4.83 -5.89 27.92
N ILE A 67 5.47 -6.46 28.94
CA ILE A 67 6.14 -7.78 28.86
C ILE A 67 5.12 -8.87 28.53
N TRP A 68 3.95 -8.87 29.18
CA TRP A 68 2.91 -9.84 28.92
C TRP A 68 2.43 -9.78 27.46
N LEU A 69 2.17 -8.58 26.94
CA LEU A 69 1.69 -8.38 25.56
C LEU A 69 2.73 -8.86 24.53
N LEU A 70 4.01 -8.58 24.79
CA LEU A 70 5.12 -9.05 23.97
C LEU A 70 5.21 -10.58 23.96
N GLU A 71 5.09 -11.24 25.12
CA GLU A 71 5.03 -12.70 25.18
C GLU A 71 3.83 -13.27 24.42
N GLN A 72 2.67 -12.61 24.46
CA GLN A 72 1.49 -13.07 23.73
C GLN A 72 1.69 -12.94 22.22
N ILE A 73 2.30 -11.84 21.75
CA ILE A 73 2.64 -11.66 20.34
C ILE A 73 3.66 -12.72 19.90
N ASP A 74 4.73 -12.93 20.67
CA ASP A 74 5.74 -13.95 20.38
C ASP A 74 5.12 -15.36 20.32
N LYS A 75 4.34 -15.75 21.34
CA LYS A 75 3.64 -17.04 21.38
C LYS A 75 2.69 -17.19 20.20
N GLY A 76 1.90 -16.16 19.90
CA GLY A 76 0.94 -16.23 18.82
C GLY A 76 1.60 -16.32 17.44
N VAL A 77 2.73 -15.62 17.21
CA VAL A 77 3.50 -15.75 15.96
C VAL A 77 4.05 -17.17 15.80
N HIS A 78 4.67 -17.74 16.84
CA HIS A 78 5.16 -19.13 16.87
C HIS A 78 4.04 -20.16 16.67
N LEU A 79 2.82 -19.86 17.12
CA LEU A 79 1.65 -20.73 16.93
C LEU A 79 1.03 -20.66 15.54
N LEU A 80 1.22 -19.55 14.81
CA LEU A 80 0.57 -19.29 13.52
C LEU A 80 1.49 -19.50 12.31
N ILE A 81 2.79 -19.59 12.56
CA ILE A 81 3.85 -19.64 11.56
C ILE A 81 4.86 -20.71 11.95
N ASP A 82 4.80 -21.86 11.28
CA ASP A 82 5.68 -23.01 11.55
C ASP A 82 7.15 -22.75 11.19
N ASP A 83 7.43 -21.72 10.38
CA ASP A 83 8.77 -21.38 9.87
C ASP A 83 9.58 -20.47 10.81
N VAL A 84 9.07 -20.15 12.00
CA VAL A 84 9.78 -19.33 12.98
C VAL A 84 10.80 -20.22 13.72
N PRO A 85 12.11 -19.90 13.68
CA PRO A 85 13.10 -20.65 14.44
C PRO A 85 12.80 -20.61 15.93
N ALA A 86 12.82 -21.75 16.61
CA ALA A 86 12.43 -21.87 18.02
C ALA A 86 13.20 -20.94 18.99
N GLU A 87 14.43 -20.55 18.61
CA GLU A 87 15.29 -19.67 19.41
C GLU A 87 15.14 -18.18 19.07
N GLN A 88 14.40 -17.84 18.01
CA GLN A 88 14.15 -16.45 17.60
C GLN A 88 12.81 -15.96 18.17
N ARG A 89 12.77 -14.70 18.60
CA ARG A 89 11.50 -14.06 18.99
C ARG A 89 10.58 -13.95 17.79
N GLY A 90 9.29 -14.24 17.99
CA GLY A 90 8.30 -14.20 16.93
C GLY A 90 8.14 -12.80 16.33
N LEU A 91 8.13 -11.76 17.17
CA LEU A 91 8.06 -10.37 16.73
C LEU A 91 9.28 -9.97 15.89
N ASP A 92 10.48 -10.39 16.26
CA ASP A 92 11.71 -10.09 15.51
C ASP A 92 11.69 -10.76 14.14
N TRP A 93 11.35 -12.05 14.10
CA TRP A 93 11.18 -12.78 12.84
C TRP A 93 10.14 -12.10 11.95
N LEU A 94 9.01 -11.66 12.53
CA LEU A 94 7.96 -10.98 11.79
C LEU A 94 8.44 -9.65 11.21
N LEU A 95 9.16 -8.85 12.00
CA LEU A 95 9.74 -7.59 11.54
C LEU A 95 10.75 -7.79 10.43
N GLU A 96 11.61 -8.82 10.51
CA GLU A 96 12.55 -9.19 9.45
C GLU A 96 11.82 -9.55 8.15
N ARG A 97 10.72 -10.30 8.24
CA ARG A 97 9.89 -10.65 7.07
C ARG A 97 9.19 -9.45 6.48
N LEU A 98 8.57 -8.61 7.32
CA LEU A 98 7.96 -7.36 6.86
C LEU A 98 9.00 -6.46 6.19
N HIS A 99 10.19 -6.33 6.77
CA HIS A 99 11.29 -5.57 6.19
C HIS A 99 11.70 -6.11 4.81
N ALA A 100 11.79 -7.43 4.65
CA ALA A 100 12.05 -8.05 3.35
C ALA A 100 10.93 -7.79 2.34
N LEU A 101 9.66 -7.78 2.77
CA LEU A 101 8.49 -7.53 1.91
C LEU A 101 8.33 -6.05 1.50
N ILE A 102 8.78 -5.13 2.34
CA ILE A 102 8.77 -3.70 2.01
C ILE A 102 10.04 -3.26 1.31
N ALA A 103 11.04 -4.13 1.16
CA ALA A 103 12.28 -3.83 0.45
C ALA A 103 12.01 -3.32 -0.99
N PRO A 104 12.94 -2.53 -1.57
CA PRO A 104 12.81 -2.07 -2.95
C PRO A 104 12.58 -3.26 -3.89
N ILE A 105 11.59 -3.16 -4.77
CA ILE A 105 11.27 -4.25 -5.70
C ILE A 105 12.38 -4.36 -6.74
N ALA A 106 13.13 -5.45 -6.66
CA ALA A 106 14.15 -5.79 -7.64
C ALA A 106 13.53 -6.35 -8.93
N GLY A 107 14.20 -6.12 -10.07
CA GLY A 107 13.85 -6.77 -11.35
C GLY A 107 12.79 -6.07 -12.18
N ILE A 108 12.42 -4.83 -11.86
CA ILE A 108 11.67 -3.92 -12.74
C ILE A 108 12.62 -2.78 -13.11
N SER A 109 13.22 -2.86 -14.30
CA SER A 109 14.29 -1.98 -14.75
C SER A 109 13.90 -0.50 -14.77
N TYR A 110 12.68 -0.20 -15.26
CA TYR A 110 12.25 1.18 -15.41
C TYR A 110 12.07 1.92 -14.08
N LEU A 111 11.97 1.25 -12.94
CA LEU A 111 11.82 1.93 -11.64
C LEU A 111 13.01 2.84 -11.33
N SER A 112 14.21 2.46 -11.80
CA SER A 112 15.41 3.29 -11.64
C SER A 112 15.39 4.59 -12.46
N GLU A 113 14.50 4.69 -13.44
CA GLU A 113 14.30 5.85 -14.32
C GLU A 113 13.12 6.72 -13.86
N THR A 114 12.50 6.39 -12.72
CA THR A 114 11.31 7.04 -12.16
C THR A 114 11.57 7.57 -10.75
N SER A 115 10.65 8.36 -10.18
CA SER A 115 10.72 8.77 -8.77
C SER A 115 10.29 7.68 -7.77
N TYR A 116 10.32 6.39 -8.13
CA TYR A 116 9.91 5.27 -7.26
C TYR A 116 10.53 5.33 -5.87
N GLN A 117 11.84 5.57 -5.78
CA GLN A 117 12.54 5.63 -4.51
C GLN A 117 12.07 6.82 -3.67
N GLU A 118 11.90 7.99 -4.28
CA GLU A 118 11.41 9.20 -3.61
C GLU A 118 9.98 9.02 -3.10
N TYR A 119 9.12 8.33 -3.85
CA TYR A 119 7.77 7.97 -3.38
C TYR A 119 7.83 7.05 -2.17
N ARG A 120 8.70 6.04 -2.19
CA ARG A 120 8.86 5.11 -1.06
C ARG A 120 9.36 5.83 0.18
N ASP A 121 10.40 6.64 0.05
CA ASP A 121 10.97 7.37 1.17
C ASP A 121 9.94 8.34 1.77
N SER A 122 9.16 9.03 0.93
CA SER A 122 8.05 9.86 1.39
C SER A 122 6.94 9.06 2.10
N LEU A 123 6.70 7.81 1.73
CA LEU A 123 5.72 6.94 2.39
C LEU A 123 6.24 6.36 3.71
N PHE A 124 7.54 6.04 3.81
CA PHE A 124 8.20 5.69 5.07
C PHE A 124 8.14 6.86 6.05
N ASP A 125 8.48 8.07 5.60
CA ASP A 125 8.40 9.27 6.44
C ASP A 125 6.97 9.53 6.94
N LEU A 126 5.98 9.39 6.05
CA LEU A 126 4.56 9.52 6.42
C LEU A 126 4.14 8.46 7.44
N ALA A 127 4.50 7.19 7.21
CA ALA A 127 4.21 6.09 8.11
C ALA A 127 4.83 6.32 9.49
N HIS A 128 6.10 6.70 9.54
CA HIS A 128 6.80 6.96 10.78
C HIS A 128 6.14 8.10 11.56
N THR A 129 5.85 9.19 10.86
CA THR A 129 5.22 10.39 11.44
C THR A 129 3.83 10.09 11.98
N ILE A 130 2.98 9.39 11.23
CA ILE A 130 1.62 9.06 11.69
C ILE A 130 1.63 8.04 12.84
N CYS A 131 2.53 7.06 12.81
CA CYS A 131 2.67 6.09 13.90
C CYS A 131 3.07 6.81 15.19
N LYS A 132 4.08 7.67 15.14
CA LYS A 132 4.52 8.47 16.29
C LYS A 132 3.40 9.36 16.82
N TYR A 133 2.70 10.06 15.92
CA TYR A 133 1.55 10.89 16.29
C TYR A 133 0.44 10.08 16.97
N SER A 134 0.14 8.89 16.44
CA SER A 134 -0.89 7.99 16.99
C SER A 134 -0.56 7.53 18.42
N LEU A 135 0.72 7.31 18.75
CA LEU A 135 1.13 6.99 20.13
C LEU A 135 0.76 8.11 21.12
N GLU A 136 0.85 9.36 20.66
CA GLU A 136 0.70 10.54 21.51
C GLU A 136 -0.77 10.98 21.63
N GLN A 137 -1.56 10.78 20.57
CA GLN A 137 -2.90 11.38 20.42
C GLN A 137 -4.05 10.35 20.35
N GLY A 138 -3.76 9.04 20.35
CA GLY A 138 -4.75 7.95 20.49
C GLY A 138 -5.29 7.38 19.17
N ASP A 139 -6.39 6.62 19.27
CA ASP A 139 -6.89 5.62 18.31
C ASP A 139 -7.41 6.14 16.95
N GLN A 140 -7.24 7.43 16.64
CA GLN A 140 -7.76 8.03 15.41
C GLN A 140 -7.25 7.34 14.14
N LEU A 141 -5.99 6.88 14.16
CA LEU A 141 -5.42 6.09 13.06
C LEU A 141 -6.17 4.77 12.91
N THR A 142 -6.29 4.00 13.98
CA THR A 142 -6.94 2.68 13.97
C THR A 142 -8.41 2.79 13.53
N ASP A 143 -9.16 3.76 14.07
CA ASP A 143 -10.54 4.03 13.67
C ASP A 143 -10.65 4.36 12.18
N PHE A 144 -9.80 5.27 11.69
CA PHE A 144 -9.79 5.64 10.27
C PHE A 144 -9.46 4.47 9.35
N LEU A 145 -8.45 3.67 9.69
CA LEU A 145 -8.08 2.49 8.91
C LEU A 145 -9.21 1.46 8.91
N ASN A 146 -9.92 1.27 10.03
CA ASN A 146 -11.09 0.40 10.09
C ASN A 146 -12.23 0.91 9.19
N ASP A 147 -12.49 2.22 9.15
CA ASP A 147 -13.49 2.83 8.26
C ASP A 147 -13.15 2.64 6.78
N VAL A 148 -11.87 2.83 6.43
CA VAL A 148 -11.34 2.57 5.08
C VAL A 148 -11.53 1.09 4.72
N ASP A 149 -11.26 0.21 5.66
CA ASP A 149 -11.26 -1.23 5.47
C ASP A 149 -12.67 -1.80 5.26
N GLN A 150 -13.66 -1.31 6.02
CA GLN A 150 -15.08 -1.67 5.87
C GLN A 150 -15.64 -1.26 4.50
N ASP A 151 -15.23 -0.10 3.97
CA ASP A 151 -15.64 0.34 2.62
C ASP A 151 -14.90 -0.46 1.52
N LEU A 152 -13.69 -0.96 1.82
CA LEU A 152 -12.88 -1.80 0.94
C LEU A 152 -13.20 -3.30 1.02
N ASP A 153 -14.05 -3.78 1.92
CA ASP A 153 -14.36 -5.22 2.11
C ASP A 153 -15.02 -5.88 0.88
N ALA A 154 -15.67 -5.09 0.01
CA ALA A 154 -16.11 -5.56 -1.31
C ALA A 154 -14.95 -5.77 -2.32
N SER A 155 -13.71 -5.45 -1.94
CA SER A 155 -12.56 -5.30 -2.84
C SER A 155 -11.37 -6.22 -2.59
N VAL A 156 -11.39 -7.13 -1.60
CA VAL A 156 -10.26 -8.08 -1.39
C VAL A 156 -10.07 -9.02 -2.58
N ALA A 157 -11.17 -9.52 -3.15
CA ALA A 157 -11.15 -10.28 -4.41
C ALA A 157 -10.69 -9.40 -5.60
N MET A 158 -11.08 -8.12 -5.60
CA MET A 158 -10.56 -7.17 -6.58
C MET A 158 -9.06 -6.91 -6.38
N GLY A 159 -8.55 -6.83 -5.15
CA GLY A 159 -7.14 -6.63 -4.82
C GLY A 159 -6.27 -7.77 -5.30
N GLN A 160 -6.67 -9.03 -5.09
CA GLN A 160 -5.93 -10.19 -5.60
C GLN A 160 -5.97 -10.31 -7.13
N MET A 161 -7.13 -10.11 -7.76
CA MET A 161 -7.24 -10.06 -9.22
C MET A 161 -6.46 -8.88 -9.82
N PHE A 162 -6.46 -7.75 -9.12
CA PHE A 162 -5.76 -6.54 -9.50
C PHE A 162 -4.25 -6.70 -9.36
N MET A 163 -3.73 -7.31 -8.29
CA MET A 163 -2.30 -7.60 -8.16
C MET A 163 -1.81 -8.55 -9.26
N THR A 164 -2.57 -9.60 -9.57
CA THR A 164 -2.24 -10.52 -10.67
C THR A 164 -2.23 -9.81 -12.03
N ARG A 165 -3.16 -8.87 -12.25
CA ARG A 165 -3.24 -8.08 -13.50
C ARG A 165 -2.15 -7.02 -13.58
N LEU A 166 -1.90 -6.30 -12.49
CA LEU A 166 -0.83 -5.32 -12.35
C LEU A 166 0.53 -5.95 -12.67
N MET A 167 0.79 -7.19 -12.24
CA MET A 167 2.05 -7.86 -12.56
C MET A 167 2.27 -8.07 -14.06
N LYS A 168 1.20 -8.41 -14.81
CA LYS A 168 1.29 -8.52 -16.28
C LYS A 168 1.50 -7.17 -16.94
N ASP A 169 1.00 -6.11 -16.33
CA ASP A 169 1.10 -4.75 -16.83
C ASP A 169 2.47 -4.15 -16.50
N TYR A 170 3.03 -4.37 -15.30
CA TYR A 170 4.41 -3.99 -14.95
C TYR A 170 5.44 -4.65 -15.86
N ARG A 171 5.32 -5.96 -16.11
CA ARG A 171 6.21 -6.66 -17.06
C ARG A 171 6.12 -6.11 -18.47
N PHE A 172 4.94 -5.64 -18.87
CA PHE A 172 4.76 -5.03 -20.19
C PHE A 172 5.36 -3.62 -20.25
N LEU A 173 5.25 -2.85 -19.17
CA LEU A 173 5.89 -1.53 -19.05
C LEU A 173 7.42 -1.64 -18.98
N ASP A 174 7.95 -2.74 -18.46
CA ASP A 174 9.39 -3.00 -18.36
C ASP A 174 10.06 -3.33 -19.70
N GLY A 175 9.29 -3.80 -20.67
CA GLY A 175 9.80 -3.98 -22.03
C GLY A 175 10.16 -2.64 -22.69
N GLU A 176 11.17 -2.65 -23.55
CA GLU A 176 11.44 -1.53 -24.44
C GLU A 176 10.22 -1.24 -25.33
N LEU A 177 10.01 0.04 -25.65
CA LEU A 177 9.02 0.42 -26.64
C LEU A 177 9.47 -0.10 -28.01
N GLY A 178 8.97 -1.27 -28.40
CA GLY A 178 9.19 -1.85 -29.72
C GLY A 178 8.47 -1.05 -30.80
N ARG A 179 7.59 -1.72 -31.58
CA ARG A 179 6.78 -1.02 -32.57
C ARG A 179 5.59 -0.31 -31.89
N SER A 180 5.48 1.00 -32.09
CA SER A 180 4.33 1.84 -31.70
C SER A 180 3.10 1.52 -32.56
N THR A 181 2.46 0.38 -32.29
CA THR A 181 1.22 -0.02 -32.96
C THR A 181 0.00 0.48 -32.18
N SER A 182 -1.15 0.58 -32.85
CA SER A 182 -2.41 0.92 -32.17
C SER A 182 -2.76 -0.08 -31.07
N ALA A 183 -2.37 -1.36 -31.21
CA ALA A 183 -2.56 -2.35 -30.16
C ALA A 183 -1.68 -2.09 -28.93
N THR A 184 -0.41 -1.73 -29.15
CA THR A 184 0.53 -1.34 -28.10
C THR A 184 0.01 -0.11 -27.35
N MET A 185 -0.41 0.93 -28.08
CA MET A 185 -0.90 2.16 -27.47
C MET A 185 -2.20 1.95 -26.70
N ARG A 186 -3.17 1.21 -27.25
CA ARG A 186 -4.39 0.84 -26.51
C ARG A 186 -4.08 0.09 -25.22
N ARG A 187 -3.01 -0.72 -25.20
CA ARG A 187 -2.58 -1.42 -23.97
C ARG A 187 -2.01 -0.43 -22.96
N TYR A 188 -1.15 0.51 -23.35
CA TYR A 188 -0.68 1.56 -22.43
C TYR A 188 -1.82 2.44 -21.90
N THR A 189 -2.75 2.85 -22.76
CA THR A 189 -3.96 3.60 -22.36
C THR A 189 -4.75 2.83 -21.30
N ARG A 190 -5.00 1.53 -21.53
CA ARG A 190 -5.70 0.68 -20.56
C ARG A 190 -4.95 0.62 -19.22
N ILE A 191 -3.62 0.41 -19.27
CA ILE A 191 -2.78 0.33 -18.07
C ILE A 191 -2.85 1.64 -17.28
N TYR A 192 -2.68 2.78 -17.94
CA TYR A 192 -2.81 4.10 -17.32
C TYR A 192 -4.18 4.27 -16.66
N GLY A 193 -5.26 3.89 -17.37
CA GLY A 193 -6.62 3.91 -16.82
C GLY A 193 -6.76 3.10 -15.53
N ASP A 194 -6.29 1.84 -15.55
CA ASP A 194 -6.33 0.94 -14.38
C ASP A 194 -5.51 1.53 -13.21
N LEU A 195 -4.30 2.02 -13.47
CA LEU A 195 -3.42 2.64 -12.47
C LEU A 195 -4.03 3.91 -11.87
N SER A 196 -4.63 4.77 -12.70
CA SER A 196 -5.26 6.02 -12.24
C SER A 196 -6.44 5.77 -11.30
N GLY A 197 -7.22 4.70 -11.55
CA GLY A 197 -8.31 4.29 -10.67
C GLY A 197 -7.82 3.76 -9.32
N TYR A 198 -6.64 3.13 -9.28
CA TYR A 198 -6.02 2.72 -8.03
C TYR A 198 -5.45 3.93 -7.27
N PHE A 199 -4.69 4.78 -7.94
CA PHE A 199 -4.16 6.01 -7.37
C PHE A 199 -5.26 6.82 -6.68
N GLU A 200 -6.42 6.99 -7.31
CA GLU A 200 -7.56 7.72 -6.73
C GLU A 200 -8.06 7.11 -5.41
N LYS A 201 -8.01 5.79 -5.24
CA LYS A 201 -8.38 5.14 -3.98
C LYS A 201 -7.30 5.37 -2.93
N SER A 202 -6.03 5.18 -3.30
CA SER A 202 -4.90 5.32 -2.38
C SER A 202 -4.69 6.75 -1.90
N ILE A 203 -4.85 7.75 -2.77
CA ILE A 203 -4.69 9.16 -2.40
C ILE A 203 -5.72 9.61 -1.36
N ARG A 204 -6.92 9.00 -1.32
CA ARG A 204 -7.93 9.27 -0.28
C ARG A 204 -7.47 8.79 1.09
N VAL A 205 -6.75 7.67 1.15
CA VAL A 205 -6.14 7.18 2.38
C VAL A 205 -5.08 8.20 2.86
N ILE A 206 -4.19 8.62 1.95
CA ILE A 206 -3.18 9.65 2.26
C ILE A 206 -3.83 10.93 2.80
N VAL A 207 -4.89 11.43 2.17
CA VAL A 207 -5.65 12.61 2.65
C VAL A 207 -6.14 12.42 4.09
N GLY A 208 -6.73 11.27 4.41
CA GLY A 208 -7.21 11.03 5.77
C GLY A 208 -6.08 10.94 6.80
N LEU A 209 -4.91 10.41 6.43
CA LEU A 209 -3.73 10.45 7.31
C LEU A 209 -3.24 11.88 7.53
N LEU A 210 -3.24 12.73 6.50
CA LEU A 210 -2.90 14.15 6.65
C LEU A 210 -3.90 14.87 7.54
N ASP A 211 -5.19 14.53 7.45
CA ASP A 211 -6.21 15.11 8.32
C ASP A 211 -5.96 14.74 9.80
N ILE A 212 -5.52 13.51 10.08
CA ILE A 212 -5.10 13.10 11.43
C ILE A 212 -3.87 13.91 11.90
N LEU A 213 -2.84 14.04 11.05
CA LEU A 213 -1.64 14.81 11.39
C LEU A 213 -1.93 16.29 11.67
N ASP A 214 -2.94 16.84 11.01
CA ASP A 214 -3.42 18.21 11.25
C ASP A 214 -4.35 18.32 12.48
N GLY A 215 -4.52 17.24 13.26
CA GLY A 215 -5.36 17.20 14.46
C GLY A 215 -6.86 17.10 14.18
N MET A 216 -7.26 16.82 12.95
CA MET A 216 -8.66 16.67 12.56
C MET A 216 -9.10 15.21 12.67
N LYS A 217 -10.36 14.98 13.05
CA LYS A 217 -10.96 13.65 12.94
C LYS A 217 -11.27 13.36 11.47
N PRO A 218 -10.64 12.36 10.84
CA PRO A 218 -10.89 12.06 9.43
C PRO A 218 -12.28 11.44 9.25
N ASP A 219 -12.93 11.77 8.14
CA ASP A 219 -14.19 11.13 7.69
C ASP A 219 -13.97 10.56 6.30
N TYR A 220 -13.72 9.25 6.23
CA TYR A 220 -13.44 8.58 4.97
C TYR A 220 -14.60 8.68 3.96
N ARG A 221 -15.85 8.70 4.44
CA ARG A 221 -17.02 8.84 3.55
C ARG A 221 -17.07 10.22 2.91
N LYS A 222 -16.71 11.27 3.66
CA LYS A 222 -16.57 12.63 3.13
C LYS A 222 -15.40 12.75 2.15
N ILE A 223 -14.24 12.17 2.48
CA ILE A 223 -13.07 12.17 1.60
C ILE A 223 -13.38 11.45 0.27
N LYS A 224 -14.10 10.32 0.31
CA LYS A 224 -14.54 9.57 -0.87
C LYS A 224 -15.45 10.37 -1.80
N ARG A 225 -16.27 11.28 -1.25
CA ARG A 225 -17.16 12.18 -2.01
C ARG A 225 -16.42 13.41 -2.57
N THR A 226 -15.19 13.64 -2.14
CA THR A 226 -14.37 14.76 -2.60
C THR A 226 -13.78 14.44 -3.97
N THR A 227 -13.66 15.45 -4.84
CA THR A 227 -13.13 15.25 -6.19
C THR A 227 -11.66 14.84 -6.15
N LEU A 228 -11.22 14.06 -7.14
CA LEU A 228 -9.81 13.67 -7.27
C LEU A 228 -8.88 14.89 -7.27
N ALA A 229 -9.25 15.96 -7.99
CA ALA A 229 -8.46 17.19 -8.04
C ALA A 229 -8.31 17.85 -6.67
N ALA A 230 -9.37 17.85 -5.83
CA ALA A 230 -9.31 18.38 -4.49
C ALA A 230 -8.43 17.51 -3.56
N ASN A 231 -8.53 16.17 -3.65
CA ASN A 231 -7.68 15.25 -2.89
C ASN A 231 -6.20 15.40 -3.28
N VAL A 232 -5.91 15.47 -4.59
CA VAL A 232 -4.55 15.75 -5.11
C VAL A 232 -4.06 17.11 -4.62
N GLY A 233 -4.90 18.14 -4.69
CA GLY A 233 -4.56 19.49 -4.22
C GLY A 233 -4.29 19.56 -2.72
N ARG A 234 -4.97 18.73 -1.92
CA ARG A 234 -4.71 18.58 -0.48
C ARG A 234 -3.33 17.99 -0.21
N VAL A 235 -2.99 16.88 -0.87
CA VAL A 235 -1.66 16.24 -0.71
C VAL A 235 -0.54 17.13 -1.25
N ARG A 236 -0.76 17.84 -2.36
CA ARG A 236 0.22 18.79 -2.93
C ARG A 236 0.61 19.93 -1.99
N LYS A 237 -0.26 20.28 -1.04
CA LYS A 237 -0.03 21.36 -0.06
C LYS A 237 0.65 20.88 1.23
N SER A 238 0.89 19.57 1.37
CA SER A 238 1.57 19.03 2.55
C SER A 238 3.06 18.77 2.27
N ALA A 239 3.79 18.33 3.29
CA ALA A 239 5.18 17.87 3.14
C ALA A 239 5.33 16.70 2.15
N TYR A 240 4.23 16.00 1.85
CA TYR A 240 4.21 14.78 1.02
C TYR A 240 3.73 15.06 -0.41
N ALA A 241 3.97 16.27 -0.92
CA ALA A 241 3.47 16.74 -2.21
C ALA A 241 3.85 15.84 -3.39
N ILE A 242 5.01 15.17 -3.30
CA ILE A 242 5.51 14.23 -4.30
C ILE A 242 4.53 13.08 -4.60
N LEU A 243 3.77 12.64 -3.60
CA LEU A 243 2.76 11.58 -3.72
C LEU A 243 1.53 11.99 -4.56
N SER A 244 1.48 13.23 -5.05
CA SER A 244 0.35 13.78 -5.82
C SER A 244 0.70 14.19 -7.25
N GLY A 245 1.99 14.10 -7.63
CA GLY A 245 2.52 14.75 -8.83
C GLY A 245 2.06 14.16 -10.16
N MET A 246 1.76 12.86 -10.20
CA MET A 246 1.84 12.11 -11.47
C MET A 246 0.51 11.77 -12.13
N ILE A 247 -0.63 12.07 -11.51
CA ILE A 247 -1.91 11.85 -12.16
C ILE A 247 -2.28 13.06 -13.04
N ASP A 248 -2.32 12.84 -14.36
CA ASP A 248 -2.97 13.75 -15.27
C ASP A 248 -4.47 13.44 -15.33
N THR A 249 -5.28 14.35 -14.78
CA THR A 249 -6.74 14.24 -14.77
C THR A 249 -7.34 14.34 -16.18
N THR A 250 -6.67 15.01 -17.12
CA THR A 250 -7.09 15.11 -18.52
C THR A 250 -6.99 13.74 -19.19
N ILE A 251 -5.84 13.08 -19.04
CA ILE A 251 -5.62 11.72 -19.56
C ILE A 251 -6.66 10.77 -18.96
N ARG A 252 -6.79 10.75 -17.63
CA ARG A 252 -7.78 9.90 -16.93
C ARG A 252 -9.19 10.10 -17.47
N ASN A 253 -9.65 11.35 -17.59
CA ASN A 253 -11.00 11.65 -18.04
C ASN A 253 -11.20 11.23 -19.50
N ALA A 254 -10.24 11.49 -20.38
CA ALA A 254 -10.31 11.07 -21.78
C ALA A 254 -10.41 9.54 -21.91
N ILE A 255 -9.62 8.80 -21.11
CA ILE A 255 -9.67 7.33 -21.06
C ILE A 255 -11.03 6.84 -20.56
N ALA A 256 -11.55 7.44 -19.49
CA ALA A 256 -12.85 7.08 -18.92
C ALA A 256 -14.00 7.30 -19.92
N HIS A 257 -13.90 8.31 -20.78
CA HIS A 257 -14.86 8.60 -21.84
C HIS A 257 -14.53 7.96 -23.19
N LYS A 258 -13.45 7.16 -23.28
CA LYS A 258 -12.95 6.53 -24.52
C LYS A 258 -12.76 7.53 -25.67
N SER A 259 -12.29 8.72 -25.34
CA SER A 259 -12.05 9.80 -26.30
C SER A 259 -10.59 9.93 -26.72
N ASP A 260 -9.70 9.04 -26.26
CA ASP A 260 -8.30 9.00 -26.67
C ASP A 260 -8.14 8.61 -28.14
N TYR A 261 -7.17 9.23 -28.81
CA TYR A 261 -6.86 8.99 -30.22
C TYR A 261 -5.37 8.69 -30.39
N PHE A 262 -5.03 7.77 -31.28
CA PHE A 262 -3.64 7.44 -31.62
C PHE A 262 -3.40 7.69 -33.11
N ASP A 263 -2.44 8.58 -33.41
CA ASP A 263 -1.94 8.83 -34.76
C ASP A 263 -0.71 7.93 -35.03
N PRO A 264 -0.83 6.89 -35.87
CA PRO A 264 0.28 5.98 -36.16
C PRO A 264 1.37 6.61 -37.04
N VAL A 265 1.05 7.66 -37.80
CA VAL A 265 2.00 8.35 -38.68
C VAL A 265 2.88 9.27 -37.84
N LYS A 266 2.28 10.05 -36.94
CA LYS A 266 3.01 10.94 -36.04
C LYS A 266 3.57 10.24 -34.80
N LYS A 267 3.13 9.01 -34.51
CA LYS A 267 3.43 8.27 -33.27
C LYS A 267 3.08 9.09 -32.03
N THR A 268 1.90 9.69 -32.05
CA THR A 268 1.37 10.51 -30.95
C THR A 268 0.04 9.97 -30.45
N VAL A 269 -0.21 10.16 -29.16
CA VAL A 269 -1.50 9.90 -28.51
C VAL A 269 -2.09 11.24 -28.07
N GLU A 270 -3.35 11.45 -28.38
CA GLU A 270 -4.09 12.65 -28.06
C GLU A 270 -5.22 12.35 -27.08
N PHE A 271 -5.32 13.20 -26.07
CA PHE A 271 -6.35 13.17 -25.04
C PHE A 271 -7.14 14.48 -25.12
N PRO A 272 -8.33 14.48 -25.74
CA PRO A 272 -9.13 15.69 -25.86
C PRO A 272 -9.65 16.12 -24.49
N ASN A 273 -9.61 17.43 -24.25
CA ASN A 273 -10.28 18.10 -23.14
C ASN A 273 -11.26 19.14 -23.69
N LEU A 274 -12.18 19.62 -22.86
CA LEU A 274 -13.17 20.64 -23.23
C LEU A 274 -12.53 21.93 -23.77
N THR A 275 -11.31 22.26 -23.31
CA THR A 275 -10.62 23.51 -23.65
C THR A 275 -9.41 23.32 -24.56
N GLN A 276 -8.66 22.22 -24.44
CA GLN A 276 -7.49 21.95 -25.27
C GLN A 276 -7.13 20.45 -25.26
N ALA A 277 -6.86 19.86 -26.42
CA ALA A 277 -6.32 18.50 -26.49
C ALA A 277 -4.87 18.48 -25.99
N ARG A 278 -4.53 17.50 -25.15
CA ARG A 278 -3.12 17.21 -24.83
C ARG A 278 -2.61 16.14 -25.77
N SER A 279 -1.49 16.40 -26.43
CA SER A 279 -0.84 15.46 -27.34
C SER A 279 0.51 15.08 -26.74
N PHE A 280 0.84 13.79 -26.80
CA PHE A 280 2.10 13.23 -26.33
C PHE A 280 2.66 12.32 -27.40
N SER A 281 3.98 12.28 -27.57
CA SER A 281 4.62 11.17 -28.27
C SER A 281 4.36 9.85 -27.54
N CYS A 282 4.43 8.73 -28.25
CA CYS A 282 4.31 7.40 -27.62
C CYS A 282 5.33 7.20 -26.50
N GLN A 283 6.53 7.76 -26.64
CA GLN A 283 7.59 7.65 -25.64
C GLN A 283 7.25 8.47 -24.39
N GLU A 284 6.81 9.72 -24.54
CA GLU A 284 6.37 10.55 -23.41
C GLU A 284 5.21 9.91 -22.66
N PHE A 285 4.23 9.37 -23.38
CA PHE A 285 3.10 8.69 -22.74
C PHE A 285 3.52 7.40 -22.02
N LEU A 286 4.48 6.65 -22.57
CA LEU A 286 5.08 5.51 -21.88
C LEU A 286 5.78 5.95 -20.58
N CYS A 287 6.61 7.01 -20.63
CA CYS A 287 7.28 7.54 -19.45
C CYS A 287 6.26 7.97 -18.38
N GLN A 288 5.19 8.67 -18.75
CA GLN A 288 4.12 9.03 -17.80
C GLN A 288 3.42 7.81 -17.21
N THR A 289 3.18 6.78 -18.03
CA THR A 289 2.56 5.54 -17.55
C THR A 289 3.48 4.79 -16.58
N ARG A 290 4.79 4.74 -16.86
CA ARG A 290 5.82 4.16 -15.98
C ARG A 290 5.95 4.93 -14.67
N GLU A 291 5.89 6.25 -14.73
CA GLU A 291 5.96 7.11 -13.55
C GLU A 291 4.74 6.94 -12.63
N LEU A 292 3.52 6.94 -13.19
CA LEU A 292 2.30 6.63 -12.44
C LEU A 292 2.33 5.21 -11.88
N SER A 293 2.89 4.26 -12.64
CA SER A 293 3.06 2.87 -12.26
C SER A 293 3.99 2.73 -11.05
N ALA A 294 5.12 3.44 -11.03
CA ALA A 294 6.04 3.51 -9.90
C ALA A 294 5.36 4.06 -8.63
N LEU A 295 4.60 5.15 -8.76
CA LEU A 295 3.84 5.72 -7.64
C LEU A 295 2.79 4.75 -7.10
N VAL A 296 2.00 4.13 -7.98
CA VAL A 296 1.00 3.13 -7.59
C VAL A 296 1.65 1.95 -6.89
N LEU A 297 2.79 1.46 -7.39
CA LEU A 297 3.54 0.38 -6.78
C LEU A 297 4.01 0.74 -5.36
N ALA A 298 4.58 1.93 -5.16
CA ALA A 298 4.96 2.41 -3.83
C ALA A 298 3.74 2.49 -2.90
N LEU A 299 2.62 3.05 -3.39
CA LEU A 299 1.36 3.13 -2.62
C LEU A 299 0.80 1.75 -2.25
N THR A 300 0.99 0.71 -3.06
CA THR A 300 0.57 -0.66 -2.70
C THR A 300 1.37 -1.23 -1.53
N GLN A 301 2.63 -0.82 -1.37
CA GLN A 301 3.47 -1.24 -0.24
C GLN A 301 3.15 -0.46 1.04
N PHE A 302 2.46 0.68 0.94
CA PHE A 302 2.28 1.59 2.08
C PHE A 302 1.62 0.97 3.31
N ARG A 303 0.63 0.08 3.14
CA ARG A 303 -0.01 -0.61 4.28
C ARG A 303 0.98 -1.50 5.05
N LEU A 304 1.91 -2.13 4.34
CA LEU A 304 2.95 -2.96 4.97
C LEU A 304 4.00 -2.09 5.67
N ILE A 305 4.37 -0.97 5.04
CA ILE A 305 5.27 0.02 5.64
C ILE A 305 4.65 0.52 6.95
N LEU A 306 3.36 0.86 6.95
CA LEU A 306 2.65 1.30 8.14
C LEU A 306 2.68 0.25 9.27
N SER A 307 2.37 -1.01 8.96
CA SER A 307 2.43 -2.08 9.95
C SER A 307 3.83 -2.37 10.45
N PHE A 308 4.82 -2.32 9.56
CA PHE A 308 6.23 -2.46 9.94
C PHE A 308 6.63 -1.35 10.93
N ASP A 309 6.27 -0.10 10.66
CA ASP A 309 6.58 1.02 11.54
C ASP A 309 5.84 0.95 12.88
N GLN A 310 4.56 0.57 12.88
CA GLN A 310 3.78 0.36 14.11
C GLN A 310 4.43 -0.71 14.99
N LEU A 311 4.78 -1.86 14.43
CA LEU A 311 5.40 -2.97 15.17
C LEU A 311 6.83 -2.65 15.61
N SER A 312 7.61 -1.96 14.77
CA SER A 312 8.97 -1.54 15.13
C SER A 312 8.97 -0.55 16.28
N LEU A 313 8.04 0.40 16.25
CA LEU A 313 7.86 1.39 17.30
C LEU A 313 7.35 0.75 18.59
N PHE A 314 6.41 -0.19 18.48
CA PHE A 314 5.94 -1.03 19.58
C PHE A 314 7.12 -1.76 20.25
N LYS A 315 7.95 -2.47 19.47
CA LYS A 315 9.16 -3.14 19.95
C LYS A 315 10.10 -2.19 20.68
N LEU A 316 10.40 -1.03 20.10
CA LEU A 316 11.29 -0.03 20.72
C LEU A 316 10.79 0.45 22.09
N ILE A 317 9.48 0.61 22.24
CA ILE A 317 8.88 1.03 23.52
C ILE A 317 9.02 -0.09 24.56
N LEU A 318 8.79 -1.34 24.17
CA LEU A 318 8.95 -2.49 25.05
C LEU A 318 10.39 -2.63 25.56
N GLU A 319 11.37 -2.51 24.66
CA GLU A 319 12.80 -2.58 25.02
C GLU A 319 13.19 -1.48 26.02
N LYS A 320 12.61 -0.28 25.90
CA LYS A 320 12.80 0.79 26.88
C LYS A 320 12.19 0.46 28.24
N LEU A 321 10.98 -0.06 28.27
CA LEU A 321 10.32 -0.45 29.52
C LEU A 321 11.02 -1.62 30.22
N GLU A 322 11.64 -2.53 29.48
CA GLU A 322 12.46 -3.62 30.03
C GLU A 322 13.72 -3.08 30.73
N THR A 323 14.37 -2.08 30.14
CA THR A 323 15.65 -1.51 30.59
C THR A 323 15.52 -0.43 31.65
N GLU A 324 14.36 0.21 31.80
CA GLU A 324 14.09 1.16 32.88
C GLU A 324 13.84 0.42 34.22
N PRO A 325 14.55 0.78 35.30
CA PRO A 325 14.56 0.07 36.58
C PRO A 325 13.26 0.17 37.38
#